data_AF-A0A1H8VX28-F1
#
_entry.id   AF-A0A1H8VX28-F1
#
_cell.length_a   1.000
_cell.length_b   1.000
_cell.length_c   1.000
_cell.angle_alpha   90.00
_cell.angle_beta   90.00
_cell.angle_gamma   90.00
#
_symmetry.space_group_name_H-M   'P 1'
#
loop_
_entity.id
_entity.type
_entity.pdbx_description
1 polymer ?
#
loop_
_entity_poly.entity_id
_entity_poly.type
_entity_poly.pdbx_seq_one_letter_code
_entity_poly.pdbx_strand_id
1 'polypeptide(L)'
;MKTLSGRCIRPFSSAFAVMQTNVSCEHLLGCIAANHRVAEEKKLLLRINACKEKIDQYIQRTLAISQNISRPYALLLLSGRWDYRSILEVMLADLQVDELAQEIHALVRADMQHYFGRSVPECADLFTVSARLFSPPAYISQVLQEYRNTFRFTKTMGRVVNKTCRESLSHTGLPRVLRQLAGQMDWGDLLLSRFDCSPAEQTERLQRQVDDCIHGMLSHWATQITHQYQETAAEVYYRFYDEYTGKNVELPTINQYKLLHWKRRKKRHSLYEVPYAV
;
A
#
# COMPACT_ATOMS: atom_id res chain seq x y z
N MET A 1 -8.13 16.59 -11.42
CA MET A 1 -8.59 15.18 -11.32
C MET A 1 -9.28 14.82 -12.62
N LYS A 2 -8.62 14.04 -13.49
CA LYS A 2 -9.24 13.46 -14.69
C LYS A 2 -9.39 11.98 -14.42
N THR A 3 -10.60 11.56 -14.10
CA THR A 3 -11.00 10.16 -14.02
C THR A 3 -10.90 9.55 -15.42
N LEU A 4 -10.14 8.46 -15.54
CA LEU A 4 -10.12 7.64 -16.76
C LEU A 4 -11.46 6.89 -16.85
N SER A 5 -12.43 7.58 -17.43
CA SER A 5 -13.58 7.00 -18.08
C SER A 5 -13.13 6.12 -19.24
N GLY A 6 -13.66 4.90 -19.34
CA GLY A 6 -13.68 4.15 -20.60
C GLY A 6 -12.96 2.81 -20.58
N ARG A 7 -13.47 1.84 -19.82
CA ARG A 7 -13.44 0.43 -20.24
C ARG A 7 -14.85 -0.12 -20.13
N CYS A 8 -15.41 -0.44 -21.29
CA CYS A 8 -16.78 -0.92 -21.46
C CYS A 8 -17.01 -2.20 -20.64
N ILE A 9 -17.73 -2.08 -19.53
CA ILE A 9 -18.44 -3.20 -18.92
C ILE A 9 -19.66 -3.43 -19.82
N ARG A 10 -19.73 -4.57 -20.53
CA ARG A 10 -20.94 -4.94 -21.28
C ARG A 10 -22.06 -5.27 -20.29
N PRO A 11 -23.30 -4.83 -20.54
CA PRO A 11 -24.43 -5.14 -19.68
C PRO A 11 -24.78 -6.62 -19.78
N PHE A 12 -25.12 -7.23 -18.64
CA PHE A 12 -25.77 -8.53 -18.60
C PHE A 12 -27.24 -8.35 -19.03
N SER A 13 -27.65 -8.94 -20.14
CA SER A 13 -29.06 -9.05 -20.52
C SER A 13 -29.70 -10.29 -19.88
N SER A 14 -30.86 -10.09 -19.27
CA SER A 14 -31.72 -11.14 -18.73
C SER A 14 -33.09 -11.07 -19.42
N ALA A 15 -33.33 -11.92 -20.42
CA ALA A 15 -34.67 -12.29 -20.89
C ALA A 15 -34.59 -13.48 -21.86
N PHE A 16 -35.19 -14.61 -21.48
CA PHE A 16 -35.20 -15.86 -22.24
C PHE A 16 -36.20 -15.80 -23.40
N ALA A 17 -35.70 -15.89 -24.63
CA ALA A 17 -36.46 -16.28 -25.81
C ALA A 17 -35.60 -17.27 -26.64
N VAL A 18 -36.08 -18.50 -26.81
CA VAL A 18 -35.33 -19.58 -27.48
C VAL A 18 -35.52 -19.46 -28.99
N MET A 19 -34.51 -18.96 -29.70
CA MET A 19 -34.42 -19.07 -31.16
C MET A 19 -33.41 -20.15 -31.56
N GLN A 20 -33.86 -21.12 -32.35
CA GLN A 20 -33.04 -22.22 -32.86
C GLN A 20 -32.33 -21.77 -34.14
N THR A 21 -30.99 -21.83 -34.16
CA THR A 21 -30.19 -21.59 -35.37
C THR A 21 -29.23 -22.74 -35.60
N ASN A 22 -29.06 -23.12 -36.87
CA ASN A 22 -28.13 -24.17 -37.28
C ASN A 22 -26.71 -23.63 -37.28
N VAL A 23 -25.86 -24.14 -36.38
CA VAL A 23 -24.49 -23.64 -36.21
C VAL A 23 -23.47 -24.71 -36.61
N SER A 24 -22.41 -24.32 -37.33
CA SER A 24 -21.34 -25.24 -37.72
C SER A 24 -20.58 -25.77 -36.50
N CYS A 25 -20.08 -27.01 -36.56
CA CYS A 25 -19.27 -27.59 -35.48
C CYS A 25 -18.03 -26.75 -35.14
N GLU A 26 -17.46 -26.03 -36.11
CA GLU A 26 -16.33 -25.12 -35.89
C GLU A 26 -16.71 -23.95 -34.98
N HIS A 27 -17.90 -23.39 -35.14
CA HIS A 27 -18.39 -22.30 -34.31
C HIS A 27 -18.73 -22.78 -32.88
N LEU A 28 -19.27 -23.99 -32.73
CA LEU A 28 -19.51 -24.59 -31.40
C LEU A 28 -18.19 -24.87 -30.65
N LEU A 29 -17.18 -25.37 -31.35
CA LEU A 29 -15.85 -25.57 -30.78
C LEU A 29 -15.19 -24.24 -30.41
N GLY A 30 -15.37 -23.19 -31.22
CA GLY A 30 -14.92 -21.84 -30.91
C GLY A 30 -15.55 -21.30 -29.62
N CYS A 31 -16.84 -21.53 -29.40
CA CYS A 31 -17.53 -21.03 -28.21
C CYS A 31 -17.28 -21.88 -26.95
N ILE A 32 -17.06 -23.19 -27.10
CA ILE A 32 -16.56 -24.04 -26.00
C ILE A 32 -15.15 -23.58 -25.59
N ALA A 33 -14.27 -23.31 -26.56
CA ALA A 33 -12.92 -22.80 -26.28
C ALA A 33 -12.95 -21.42 -25.61
N ALA A 34 -13.84 -20.52 -26.06
CA ALA A 34 -14.05 -19.21 -25.44
C ALA A 34 -14.57 -19.34 -24.00
N ASN A 35 -15.56 -20.19 -23.75
CA ASN A 35 -16.09 -20.45 -22.41
C ASN A 35 -15.04 -21.08 -21.48
N HIS A 36 -14.22 -21.99 -21.99
CA HIS A 36 -13.10 -22.57 -21.24
C HIS A 36 -12.06 -21.51 -20.88
N ARG A 37 -11.72 -20.62 -21.81
CA ARG A 37 -10.81 -19.50 -21.57
C ARG A 37 -11.34 -18.57 -20.49
N VAL A 38 -12.62 -18.19 -20.56
CA VAL A 38 -13.27 -17.35 -19.53
C VAL A 38 -13.25 -18.03 -18.16
N ALA A 39 -13.45 -19.35 -18.09
CA ALA A 39 -13.39 -20.09 -16.84
C ALA A 39 -11.97 -20.12 -16.25
N GLU A 40 -10.94 -20.28 -17.07
CA GLU A 40 -9.54 -20.25 -16.65
C GLU A 40 -9.08 -18.85 -16.22
N GLU A 41 -9.47 -17.80 -16.97
CA GLU A 41 -9.21 -16.40 -16.59
C GLU A 41 -9.87 -16.05 -15.24
N LYS A 42 -11.06 -16.59 -14.95
CA LYS A 42 -11.71 -16.42 -13.65
C LYS A 42 -10.92 -17.10 -12.52
N LYS A 43 -10.37 -18.30 -12.74
CA LYS A 43 -9.51 -18.98 -11.75
C LYS A 43 -8.22 -18.20 -11.52
N LEU A 44 -7.62 -17.67 -12.59
CA LEU A 44 -6.43 -16.83 -12.51
C LEU A 44 -6.70 -15.57 -11.68
N LEU A 45 -7.82 -14.87 -11.92
CA LEU A 45 -8.21 -13.69 -11.17
C LEU A 45 -8.35 -13.97 -9.66
N LEU A 46 -9.00 -15.08 -9.30
CA LEU A 46 -9.12 -15.50 -7.90
C LEU A 46 -7.76 -15.74 -7.26
N ARG A 47 -6.82 -16.33 -8.02
CA ARG A 47 -5.46 -16.57 -7.55
C ARG A 47 -4.67 -15.27 -7.37
N ILE A 48 -4.77 -14.35 -8.32
CA ILE A 48 -4.16 -13.01 -8.22
C ILE A 48 -4.69 -12.30 -6.97
N ASN A 49 -6.00 -12.31 -6.73
CA ASN A 49 -6.58 -11.67 -5.56
C ASN A 49 -6.08 -12.28 -4.25
N ALA A 50 -6.02 -13.62 -4.15
CA ALA A 50 -5.43 -14.28 -2.98
C ALA A 50 -3.95 -13.92 -2.78
N CYS A 51 -3.18 -13.76 -3.87
CA CYS A 51 -1.80 -13.32 -3.79
C CYS A 51 -1.68 -11.86 -3.33
N LYS A 52 -2.57 -10.97 -3.81
CA LYS A 52 -2.64 -9.57 -3.38
C LYS A 52 -2.95 -9.43 -1.90
N GLU A 53 -3.83 -10.27 -1.36
CA GLU A 53 -4.13 -10.32 0.07
C GLU A 53 -2.91 -10.75 0.90
N LYS A 54 -2.14 -11.75 0.42
CA LYS A 54 -0.89 -12.15 1.09
C LYS A 54 0.14 -11.03 1.09
N ILE A 55 0.29 -10.32 -0.03
CA ILE A 55 1.20 -9.16 -0.15
C ILE A 55 0.79 -8.07 0.86
N ASP A 56 -0.50 -7.73 0.91
CA ASP A 56 -0.99 -6.73 1.86
C ASP A 56 -0.73 -7.16 3.30
N GLN A 57 -1.08 -8.38 3.69
CA GLN A 57 -0.80 -8.90 5.03
C GLN A 57 0.70 -8.86 5.38
N TYR A 58 1.57 -9.11 4.40
CA TYR A 58 3.01 -9.06 4.60
C TYR A 58 3.47 -7.63 4.89
N ILE A 59 3.07 -6.68 4.04
CA ILE A 59 3.43 -5.26 4.17
C ILE A 59 2.87 -4.67 5.47
N GLN A 60 1.64 -5.02 5.87
CA GLN A 60 1.05 -4.55 7.13
C GLN A 60 1.84 -5.04 8.35
N ARG A 61 2.38 -6.27 8.32
CA ARG A 61 3.24 -6.77 9.41
C ARG A 61 4.54 -5.99 9.49
N THR A 62 5.19 -5.73 8.36
CA THR A 62 6.41 -4.91 8.31
C THR A 62 6.13 -3.49 8.80
N LEU A 63 5.02 -2.88 8.37
CA LEU A 63 4.56 -1.57 8.82
C LEU A 63 4.36 -1.53 10.34
N ALA A 64 3.70 -2.53 10.93
CA ALA A 64 3.47 -2.59 12.37
C ALA A 64 4.78 -2.60 13.17
N ILE A 65 5.83 -3.25 12.65
CA ILE A 65 7.17 -3.24 13.24
C ILE A 65 7.75 -1.83 13.17
N SER A 66 7.69 -1.18 12.00
CA SER A 66 8.22 0.19 11.81
C SER A 66 7.47 1.25 12.62
N GLN A 67 6.15 1.09 12.81
CA GLN A 67 5.32 1.99 13.62
C GLN A 67 5.71 1.98 15.10
N ASN A 68 6.17 0.84 15.64
CA ASN A 68 6.67 0.79 17.02
C ASN A 68 7.93 1.64 17.26
N ILE A 69 8.60 2.09 16.21
CA ILE A 69 9.85 2.87 16.25
C ILE A 69 9.58 4.36 15.91
N SER A 70 8.33 4.78 15.73
CA SER A 70 7.94 6.16 15.41
C SER A 70 8.35 7.19 16.49
N ARG A 71 8.25 6.81 17.76
CA ARG A 71 8.48 7.69 18.91
C ARG A 71 9.93 8.21 19.00
N PRO A 72 10.97 7.38 18.80
CA PRO A 72 12.33 7.86 18.59
C PRO A 72 12.46 8.96 17.53
N TYR A 73 11.79 8.82 16.38
CA TYR A 73 11.82 9.83 15.31
C TYR A 73 11.15 11.14 15.70
N ALA A 74 10.03 11.08 16.41
CA ALA A 74 9.36 12.26 16.94
C ALA A 74 10.28 13.04 17.90
N LEU A 75 11.01 12.34 18.77
CA LEU A 75 11.98 12.94 19.68
C LEU A 75 13.16 13.56 18.94
N LEU A 76 13.67 12.90 17.89
CA LEU A 76 14.76 13.42 17.07
C LEU A 76 14.36 14.71 16.33
N LEU A 77 13.15 14.76 15.75
CA LEU A 77 12.60 15.96 15.11
C LEU A 77 12.50 17.12 16.09
N LEU A 78 11.91 16.87 17.28
CA LEU A 78 11.70 17.89 18.30
C LEU A 78 12.98 18.33 19.03
N SER A 79 14.02 17.48 19.04
CA SER A 79 15.34 17.87 19.55
C SER A 79 15.93 19.06 18.80
N GLY A 80 15.52 19.22 17.53
CA GLY A 80 16.00 20.24 16.63
C GLY A 80 17.46 20.07 16.20
N ARG A 81 18.10 18.93 16.51
CA ARG A 81 19.44 18.56 16.03
C ARG A 81 19.42 18.00 14.61
N TRP A 82 18.29 17.46 14.21
CA TRP A 82 18.06 16.87 12.91
C TRP A 82 17.10 17.74 12.11
N ASP A 83 17.33 17.83 10.81
CA ASP A 83 16.37 18.37 9.87
C ASP A 83 15.39 17.27 9.42
N TYR A 84 14.24 17.72 8.92
CA TYR A 84 13.17 16.81 8.50
C TYR A 84 13.63 15.84 7.41
N ARG A 85 14.43 16.32 6.45
CA ARG A 85 14.92 15.50 5.34
C ARG A 85 15.80 14.35 5.79
N SER A 86 16.76 14.61 6.69
CA SER A 86 17.60 13.53 7.21
C SER A 86 16.79 12.47 7.96
N ILE A 87 15.76 12.88 8.72
CA ILE A 87 14.91 11.92 9.43
C ILE A 87 14.09 11.07 8.47
N LEU A 88 13.57 11.66 7.39
CA LEU A 88 12.90 10.88 6.35
C LEU A 88 13.85 9.86 5.71
N GLU A 89 15.09 10.25 5.43
CA GLU A 89 16.08 9.33 4.84
C GLU A 89 16.38 8.16 5.78
N VAL A 90 16.49 8.39 7.09
CA VAL A 90 16.61 7.32 8.08
C VAL A 90 15.36 6.45 8.12
N MET A 91 14.16 7.05 8.17
CA MET A 91 12.91 6.29 8.18
C MET A 91 12.75 5.41 6.94
N LEU A 92 13.12 5.92 5.76
CA LEU A 92 13.07 5.16 4.51
C LEU A 92 14.11 4.04 4.48
N ALA A 93 15.29 4.24 5.06
CA ALA A 93 16.29 3.18 5.21
C ALA A 93 15.80 2.07 6.15
N ASP A 94 15.17 2.44 7.25
CA ASP A 94 14.59 1.50 8.23
C ASP A 94 13.40 0.70 7.69
N LEU A 95 12.75 1.15 6.61
CA LEU A 95 11.73 0.36 5.92
C LEU A 95 12.29 -0.82 5.14
N GLN A 96 13.61 -0.86 4.91
CA GLN A 96 14.31 -1.94 4.21
C GLN A 96 13.59 -2.37 2.92
N VAL A 97 13.24 -1.38 2.08
CA VAL A 97 12.40 -1.59 0.88
C VAL A 97 12.97 -2.65 -0.06
N ASP A 98 14.30 -2.74 -0.15
CA ASP A 98 14.99 -3.74 -0.98
C ASP A 98 14.81 -5.17 -0.44
N GLU A 99 14.85 -5.37 0.88
CA GLU A 99 14.60 -6.67 1.51
C GLU A 99 13.12 -7.06 1.32
N LEU A 100 12.22 -6.11 1.55
CA LEU A 100 10.78 -6.27 1.30
C LEU A 100 10.50 -6.67 -0.16
N ALA A 101 11.20 -6.07 -1.13
CA ALA A 101 11.08 -6.40 -2.55
C ALA A 101 11.46 -7.86 -2.84
N GLN A 102 12.59 -8.32 -2.26
CA GLN A 102 13.07 -9.69 -2.44
C GLN A 102 12.10 -10.71 -1.85
N GLU A 103 11.56 -10.44 -0.66
CA GLU A 103 10.62 -11.33 0.02
C GLU A 103 9.27 -11.42 -0.72
N ILE A 104 8.74 -10.28 -1.19
CA ILE A 104 7.51 -10.25 -1.99
C ILE A 104 7.73 -10.97 -3.33
N HIS A 105 8.86 -10.74 -4.00
CA HIS A 105 9.20 -11.47 -5.22
C HIS A 105 9.25 -12.99 -4.98
N ALA A 106 9.91 -13.44 -3.92
CA ALA A 106 9.98 -14.85 -3.55
C ALA A 106 8.58 -15.45 -3.27
N LEU A 107 7.72 -14.69 -2.58
CA LEU A 107 6.34 -15.08 -2.29
C LEU A 107 5.53 -15.25 -3.57
N VAL A 108 5.57 -14.26 -4.48
CA VAL A 108 4.83 -14.31 -5.75
C VAL A 108 5.34 -15.45 -6.62
N ARG A 109 6.68 -15.62 -6.71
CA ARG A 109 7.31 -16.69 -7.47
C ARG A 109 6.86 -18.07 -6.99
N ALA A 110 6.91 -18.32 -5.67
CA ALA A 110 6.48 -19.58 -5.10
C ALA A 110 4.98 -19.85 -5.34
N ASP A 111 4.16 -18.80 -5.20
CA ASP A 111 2.70 -18.90 -5.40
C ASP A 111 2.33 -19.21 -6.86
N MET A 112 3.06 -18.62 -7.82
CA MET A 112 2.95 -18.89 -9.25
C MET A 112 3.48 -20.27 -9.62
N GLN A 113 4.65 -20.68 -9.13
CA GLN A 113 5.21 -22.01 -9.38
C GLN A 113 4.25 -23.11 -8.94
N HIS A 114 3.62 -22.94 -7.78
CA HIS A 114 2.59 -23.85 -7.29
C HIS A 114 1.34 -23.88 -8.19
N TYR A 115 0.87 -22.72 -8.65
CA TYR A 115 -0.34 -22.63 -9.47
C TYR A 115 -0.14 -23.19 -10.90
N PHE A 116 0.97 -22.83 -11.54
CA PHE A 116 1.27 -23.26 -12.92
C PHE A 116 1.98 -24.63 -12.99
N GLY A 117 2.49 -25.14 -11.87
CA GLY A 117 3.23 -26.41 -11.78
C GLY A 117 4.56 -26.40 -12.54
N ARG A 118 5.18 -25.23 -12.72
CA ARG A 118 6.36 -25.03 -13.57
C ARG A 118 7.30 -23.99 -12.98
N SER A 119 8.55 -24.02 -13.44
CA SER A 119 9.52 -22.96 -13.15
C SER A 119 9.07 -21.63 -13.75
N VAL A 120 9.01 -20.60 -12.90
CA VAL A 120 8.70 -19.22 -13.27
C VAL A 120 10.03 -18.50 -13.53
N PRO A 121 10.17 -17.78 -14.66
CA PRO A 121 11.39 -17.03 -14.99
C PRO A 121 11.69 -15.96 -13.94
N GLU A 122 12.97 -15.61 -13.84
CA GLU A 122 13.43 -14.56 -12.93
C GLU A 122 12.78 -13.22 -13.32
N CYS A 123 12.07 -12.60 -12.38
CA CYS A 123 11.37 -11.33 -12.60
C CYS A 123 11.63 -10.31 -11.49
N ALA A 124 12.72 -10.49 -10.72
CA ALA A 124 13.08 -9.65 -9.59
C ALA A 124 13.12 -8.16 -9.94
N ASP A 125 13.59 -7.81 -11.13
CA ASP A 125 13.67 -6.43 -11.61
C ASP A 125 12.32 -5.70 -11.61
N LEU A 126 11.21 -6.42 -11.85
CA LEU A 126 9.85 -5.85 -11.86
C LEU A 126 9.34 -5.51 -10.46
N PHE A 127 9.92 -6.12 -9.43
CA PHE A 127 9.61 -5.87 -8.02
C PHE A 127 10.50 -4.80 -7.40
N THR A 128 11.46 -4.24 -8.16
CA THR A 128 12.28 -3.15 -7.61
C THR A 128 11.45 -1.86 -7.48
N VAL A 129 11.40 -1.30 -6.27
CA VAL A 129 10.75 -0.02 -6.00
C VAL A 129 11.79 1.01 -5.62
N SER A 130 11.89 2.09 -6.40
CA SER A 130 12.79 3.18 -6.07
C SER A 130 12.27 3.94 -4.85
N ALA A 131 13.06 3.96 -3.77
CA ALA A 131 12.74 4.72 -2.57
C ALA A 131 12.52 6.23 -2.84
N ARG A 132 13.02 6.74 -3.98
CA ARG A 132 12.82 8.14 -4.42
C ARG A 132 11.37 8.44 -4.82
N LEU A 133 10.56 7.42 -5.06
CA LEU A 133 9.14 7.57 -5.38
C LEU A 133 8.28 7.79 -4.12
N PHE A 134 8.83 7.54 -2.93
CA PHE A 134 8.16 7.81 -1.66
C PHE A 134 8.31 9.28 -1.31
N SER A 135 7.39 10.09 -1.83
CA SER A 135 7.23 11.46 -1.35
C SER A 135 6.25 11.46 -0.18
N PRO A 136 6.59 12.07 0.97
CA PRO A 136 5.58 12.37 1.98
C PRO A 136 4.53 13.33 1.37
N PRO A 137 3.31 13.38 1.94
CA PRO A 137 2.32 14.38 1.55
C PRO A 137 2.90 15.80 1.61
N ALA A 138 2.64 16.61 0.58
CA ALA A 138 3.30 17.91 0.38
C ALA A 138 3.21 18.87 1.58
N TYR A 139 2.13 18.79 2.37
CA TYR A 139 1.91 19.66 3.53
C TYR A 139 2.68 19.23 4.79
N ILE A 140 3.12 17.97 4.89
CA ILE A 140 3.67 17.44 6.16
C ILE A 140 4.97 18.15 6.55
N SER A 141 5.80 18.53 5.58
CA SER A 141 7.03 19.28 5.86
C SER A 141 6.74 20.59 6.61
N GLN A 142 5.68 21.30 6.20
CA GLN A 142 5.29 22.58 6.81
C GLN A 142 4.71 22.35 8.21
N VAL A 143 3.80 21.38 8.36
CA VAL A 143 3.18 21.03 9.64
C VAL A 143 4.21 20.61 10.69
N LEU A 144 5.15 19.74 10.34
CA LEU A 144 6.21 19.32 11.26
C LEU A 144 7.15 20.46 11.63
N GLN A 145 7.42 21.38 10.69
CA GLN A 145 8.20 22.58 10.98
C GLN A 145 7.46 23.52 11.94
N GLU A 146 6.15 23.67 11.80
CA GLU A 146 5.31 24.42 12.74
C GLU A 146 5.33 23.79 14.13
N TYR A 147 5.16 22.47 14.25
CA TYR A 147 5.27 21.78 15.54
C TYR A 147 6.63 21.97 16.20
N ARG A 148 7.71 21.90 15.42
CA ARG A 148 9.08 22.16 15.92
C ARG A 148 9.24 23.62 16.38
N ASN A 149 8.69 24.58 15.64
CA ASN A 149 8.75 26.00 15.99
C ASN A 149 7.96 26.27 17.28
N THR A 150 6.74 25.75 17.38
CA THR A 150 5.91 25.84 18.59
C THR A 150 6.62 25.21 19.79
N PHE A 151 7.21 24.03 19.63
CA PHE A 151 7.98 23.37 20.68
C PHE A 151 9.13 24.25 21.20
N ARG A 152 9.90 24.85 20.28
CA ARG A 152 10.99 25.78 20.62
C ARG A 152 10.49 27.02 21.31
N PHE A 153 9.41 27.61 20.80
CA PHE A 153 8.81 28.82 21.36
C PHE A 153 8.34 28.58 22.79
N THR A 154 7.53 27.53 23.03
CA THR A 154 7.00 27.22 24.36
C THR A 154 8.12 26.96 25.37
N LYS A 155 9.14 26.18 24.99
CA LYS A 155 10.29 25.92 25.86
C LYS A 155 11.08 27.19 26.19
N THR A 156 11.21 28.09 25.22
CA THR A 156 11.90 29.38 25.41
C THR A 156 11.09 30.30 26.30
N MET A 157 9.78 30.39 26.07
CA MET A 157 8.86 31.20 26.86
C MET A 157 8.84 30.78 28.32
N GLY A 158 8.75 29.47 28.61
CA GLY A 158 8.83 28.96 29.97
C GLY A 158 10.15 29.32 30.68
N ARG A 159 11.28 29.29 29.96
CA ARG A 159 12.58 29.73 30.50
C ARG A 159 12.64 31.23 30.75
N VAL A 160 12.10 32.03 29.84
CA VAL A 160 12.04 33.49 29.97
C VAL A 160 11.19 33.88 31.18
N VAL A 161 9.99 33.33 31.31
CA VAL A 161 9.10 33.57 32.46
C VAL A 161 9.79 33.18 33.77
N ASN A 162 10.40 31.98 33.82
CA ASN A 162 11.16 31.55 34.99
C ASN A 162 12.30 32.51 35.36
N LYS A 163 13.06 32.98 34.37
CA LYS A 163 14.16 33.92 34.57
C LYS A 163 13.62 35.26 35.10
N THR A 164 12.62 35.83 34.44
CA THR A 164 12.03 37.12 34.81
C THR A 164 11.44 37.08 36.21
N CYS A 165 10.68 36.03 36.56
CA CYS A 165 10.12 35.89 37.91
C CYS A 165 11.20 35.78 38.98
N ARG A 166 12.28 35.01 38.72
CA ARG A 166 13.41 34.90 39.65
C ARG A 166 14.15 36.22 39.83
N GLU A 167 14.38 36.95 38.75
CA GLU A 167 15.00 38.28 38.78
C GLU A 167 14.12 39.27 39.56
N SER A 168 12.83 39.36 39.25
CA SER A 168 11.89 40.24 39.96
C SER A 168 11.81 39.92 41.46
N LEU A 169 11.72 38.63 41.84
CA LEU A 169 11.63 38.21 43.24
C LEU A 169 12.94 38.41 44.03
N SER A 170 14.08 38.58 43.34
CA SER A 170 15.34 38.93 43.99
C SER A 170 15.34 40.36 44.54
N HIS A 171 14.50 41.24 43.98
CA HIS A 171 14.42 42.66 44.33
C HIS A 171 13.28 43.02 45.30
N THR A 172 12.36 42.09 45.60
CA THR A 172 11.14 42.37 46.41
C THR A 172 11.35 42.36 47.92
N GLY A 173 12.59 42.29 48.42
CA GLY A 173 12.87 42.32 49.86
C GLY A 173 12.36 41.11 50.64
N LEU A 174 11.99 40.01 49.97
CA LEU A 174 11.43 38.82 50.61
C LEU A 174 12.41 38.19 51.62
N PRO A 175 11.91 37.67 52.77
CA PRO A 175 12.68 36.84 53.69
C PRO A 175 13.40 35.70 52.99
N ARG A 176 14.60 35.34 53.48
CA ARG A 176 15.51 34.36 52.83
C ARG A 176 14.85 33.02 52.50
N VAL A 177 14.01 32.51 53.42
CA VAL A 177 13.29 31.24 53.25
C VAL A 177 12.30 31.32 52.10
N LEU A 178 11.51 32.39 52.01
CA LEU A 178 10.55 32.61 50.93
C LEU A 178 11.26 32.81 49.59
N ARG A 179 12.43 33.45 49.59
CA ARG A 179 13.25 33.62 48.38
C ARG A 179 13.81 32.28 47.87
N GLN A 180 14.21 31.38 48.76
CA GLN A 180 14.65 30.03 48.40
C GLN A 180 13.52 29.20 47.81
N LEU A 181 12.34 29.20 48.45
CA LEU A 181 11.16 28.49 47.96
C LEU A 181 10.75 29.02 46.57
N ALA A 182 10.68 30.35 46.42
CA ALA A 182 10.41 30.98 45.14
C ALA A 182 11.44 30.62 44.05
N GLY A 183 12.71 30.52 44.39
CA GLY A 183 13.76 30.12 43.44
C GLY A 183 13.59 28.70 42.89
N GLN A 184 12.95 27.81 43.67
CA GLN A 184 12.70 26.41 43.30
C GLN A 184 11.41 26.21 42.48
N MET A 185 10.51 27.19 42.47
CA MET A 185 9.26 27.08 41.70
C MET A 185 9.52 27.19 40.19
N ASP A 186 8.76 26.41 39.42
CA ASP A 186 8.65 26.54 37.97
C ASP A 186 7.54 27.56 37.65
N TRP A 187 7.88 28.84 37.79
CA TRP A 187 7.00 29.96 37.47
C TRP A 187 6.53 29.94 36.02
N GLY A 188 7.37 29.45 35.11
CA GLY A 188 7.03 29.29 33.71
C GLY A 188 5.82 28.39 33.54
N ASP A 189 5.87 27.20 34.13
CA ASP A 189 4.77 26.25 34.09
C ASP A 189 3.52 26.73 34.84
N LEU A 190 3.71 27.27 36.05
CA LEU A 190 2.62 27.81 36.88
C LEU A 190 1.86 28.98 36.26
N LEU A 191 2.56 29.90 35.59
CA LEU A 191 1.93 31.07 34.99
C LEU A 191 1.35 30.73 33.61
N LEU A 192 2.03 29.92 32.82
CA LEU A 192 1.55 29.57 31.49
C LEU A 192 0.41 28.56 31.52
N SER A 193 0.32 27.69 32.54
CA SER A 193 -0.84 26.81 32.75
C SER A 193 -2.14 27.58 32.95
N ARG A 194 -2.10 28.79 33.50
CA ARG A 194 -3.29 29.66 33.60
C ARG A 194 -3.85 30.13 32.25
N PHE A 195 -3.06 29.99 31.19
CA PHE A 195 -3.44 30.32 29.81
C PHE A 195 -3.50 29.06 28.93
N ASP A 196 -3.64 27.86 29.52
CA ASP A 196 -3.63 26.57 28.82
C ASP A 196 -2.36 26.34 27.96
N CYS A 197 -1.25 26.94 28.39
CA CYS A 197 0.03 26.97 27.69
C CYS A 197 1.18 26.37 28.50
N SER A 198 0.90 25.45 29.44
CA SER A 198 1.93 24.77 30.23
C SER A 198 3.02 24.18 29.31
N PRO A 199 4.32 24.50 29.51
CA PRO A 199 5.37 23.93 28.70
C PRO A 199 5.46 22.41 28.75
N ALA A 200 5.14 21.80 29.89
CA ALA A 200 5.13 20.34 30.04
C ALA A 200 4.00 19.71 29.22
N GLU A 201 2.77 20.22 29.36
CA GLU A 201 1.60 19.71 28.63
C GLU A 201 1.73 19.93 27.12
N GLN A 202 2.19 21.11 26.70
CA GLN A 202 2.42 21.43 25.29
C GLN A 202 3.54 20.57 24.70
N THR A 203 4.57 20.24 25.47
CA THR A 203 5.62 19.29 25.04
C THR A 203 5.04 17.92 24.75
N GLU A 204 4.25 17.38 25.68
CA GLU A 204 3.65 16.07 25.52
C GLU A 204 2.65 16.05 24.36
N ARG A 205 1.81 17.09 24.24
CA ARG A 205 0.88 17.24 23.13
C ARG A 205 1.59 17.27 21.78
N LEU A 206 2.64 18.09 21.64
CA LEU A 206 3.40 18.19 20.39
C LEU A 206 4.13 16.89 20.05
N GLN A 207 4.64 16.18 21.06
CA GLN A 207 5.24 14.85 20.85
C GLN A 207 4.22 13.87 20.27
N ARG A 208 3.01 13.80 20.83
CA ARG A 208 1.93 12.95 20.29
C ARG A 208 1.52 13.35 18.89
N GLN A 209 1.35 14.66 18.62
CA GLN A 209 0.98 15.14 17.29
C GLN A 209 2.04 14.84 16.22
N VAL A 210 3.32 14.96 16.56
CA VAL A 210 4.40 14.58 15.65
C VAL A 210 4.42 13.06 15.45
N ASP A 211 4.22 12.28 16.51
CA ASP A 211 4.14 10.82 16.45
C ASP A 211 3.00 10.34 15.54
N ASP A 212 1.80 10.92 15.70
CA ASP A 212 0.64 10.64 14.85
C ASP A 212 0.91 10.99 13.38
N CYS A 213 1.61 12.11 13.14
CA CYS A 213 1.99 12.54 11.80
C CYS A 213 2.97 11.55 11.14
N ILE A 214 3.93 11.03 11.91
CA ILE A 214 4.87 9.99 11.47
C ILE A 214 4.15 8.69 11.17
N HIS A 215 3.22 8.25 12.03
CA HIS A 215 2.38 7.09 11.77
C HIS A 215 1.57 7.24 10.48
N GLY A 216 1.00 8.43 10.25
CA GLY A 216 0.28 8.76 9.02
C GLY A 216 1.17 8.67 7.78
N MET A 217 2.41 9.16 7.84
CA MET A 217 3.39 9.02 6.75
C MET A 217 3.72 7.56 6.46
N LEU A 218 4.04 6.78 7.48
CA LEU A 218 4.38 5.35 7.32
C LEU A 218 3.20 4.58 6.70
N SER A 219 1.97 4.87 7.15
CA SER A 219 0.75 4.27 6.60
C SER A 219 0.52 4.66 5.14
N HIS A 220 0.81 5.91 4.78
CA HIS A 220 0.73 6.39 3.41
C HIS A 220 1.72 5.65 2.50
N TRP A 221 2.99 5.52 2.92
CA TRP A 221 3.99 4.78 2.17
C TRP A 221 3.64 3.31 2.05
N ALA A 222 3.18 2.66 3.12
CA ALA A 222 2.71 1.27 3.04
C ALA A 222 1.59 1.09 2.01
N THR A 223 0.65 2.03 1.93
CA THR A 223 -0.42 2.01 0.91
C THR A 223 0.14 2.10 -0.51
N GLN A 224 1.12 2.99 -0.74
CA GLN A 224 1.78 3.13 -2.04
C GLN A 224 2.53 1.85 -2.43
N ILE A 225 3.29 1.29 -1.48
CA ILE A 225 4.06 0.05 -1.63
C ILE A 225 3.13 -1.12 -1.95
N THR A 226 2.04 -1.28 -1.18
CA THR A 226 1.03 -2.32 -1.40
C THR A 226 0.44 -2.23 -2.79
N HIS A 227 -0.01 -1.05 -3.21
CA HIS A 227 -0.60 -0.86 -4.53
C HIS A 227 0.38 -1.26 -5.64
N GLN A 228 1.62 -0.78 -5.56
CA GLN A 228 2.64 -1.05 -6.55
C GLN A 228 2.95 -2.55 -6.66
N TYR A 229 3.18 -3.23 -5.53
CA TYR A 229 3.44 -4.68 -5.54
C TYR A 229 2.25 -5.51 -6.00
N GLN A 230 1.03 -5.10 -5.66
CA GLN A 230 -0.19 -5.77 -6.14
C GLN A 230 -0.37 -5.61 -7.65
N GLU A 231 -0.07 -4.44 -8.21
CA GLU A 231 -0.09 -4.20 -9.66
C GLU A 231 0.99 -5.03 -10.36
N THR A 232 2.23 -4.99 -9.87
CA THR A 232 3.33 -5.80 -10.40
C THR A 232 2.99 -7.29 -10.37
N ALA A 233 2.47 -7.80 -9.24
CA ALA A 233 2.08 -9.20 -9.13
C ALA A 233 1.02 -9.56 -10.18
N ALA A 234 -0.01 -8.74 -10.35
CA ALA A 234 -1.03 -8.98 -11.37
C ALA A 234 -0.44 -8.97 -12.79
N GLU A 235 0.44 -8.02 -13.11
CA GLU A 235 1.12 -7.95 -14.41
C GLU A 235 1.92 -9.23 -14.69
N VAL A 236 2.71 -9.70 -13.72
CA VAL A 236 3.53 -10.90 -13.88
C VAL A 236 2.66 -12.14 -14.08
N TYR A 237 1.56 -12.27 -13.32
CA TYR A 237 0.59 -13.35 -13.50
C TYR A 237 -0.03 -13.35 -14.90
N TYR A 238 -0.47 -12.20 -15.41
CA TYR A 238 -1.06 -12.09 -16.74
C TYR A 238 -0.04 -12.32 -17.86
N ARG A 239 1.15 -11.73 -17.75
CA ARG A 239 2.24 -11.95 -18.72
C ARG A 239 2.58 -13.43 -18.81
N PHE A 240 2.74 -14.12 -17.68
CA PHE A 240 3.03 -15.54 -17.67
C PHE A 240 1.86 -16.39 -18.20
N TYR A 241 0.62 -16.02 -17.87
CA TYR A 241 -0.57 -16.67 -18.41
C TYR A 241 -0.66 -16.53 -19.94
N ASP A 242 -0.40 -15.34 -20.49
CA ASP A 242 -0.42 -15.08 -21.93
C ASP A 242 0.72 -15.79 -22.66
N GLU A 243 1.92 -15.81 -22.10
CA GLU A 243 3.04 -16.59 -22.67
C GLU A 243 2.76 -18.10 -22.67
N TYR A 244 2.06 -18.59 -21.64
CA TYR A 244 1.71 -20.00 -21.48
C TYR A 244 0.54 -20.43 -22.37
N THR A 245 -0.52 -19.63 -22.42
CA THR A 245 -1.72 -19.93 -23.22
C THR A 245 -1.54 -19.53 -24.68
N GLY A 246 -0.85 -18.43 -24.96
CA GLY A 246 -0.56 -17.93 -26.31
C GLY A 246 0.36 -18.84 -27.12
N LYS A 247 1.22 -19.65 -26.47
CA LYS A 247 2.01 -20.71 -27.12
C LYS A 247 1.28 -22.04 -27.25
N ASN A 248 0.17 -22.23 -26.53
CA ASN A 248 -0.64 -23.46 -26.53
C ASN A 248 -1.93 -23.35 -27.36
N VAL A 249 -2.08 -22.29 -28.18
CA VAL A 249 -3.10 -22.28 -29.25
C VAL A 249 -2.58 -23.05 -30.47
N GLU A 250 -2.07 -24.27 -30.26
CA GLU A 250 -2.54 -25.33 -31.13
C GLU A 250 -3.98 -25.56 -30.67
N LEU A 251 -4.94 -25.04 -31.44
CA LEU A 251 -6.31 -25.58 -31.45
C LEU A 251 -6.20 -27.08 -31.16
N PRO A 252 -6.91 -27.62 -30.15
CA PRO A 252 -6.75 -29.01 -29.81
C PRO A 252 -6.83 -29.79 -31.11
N THR A 253 -5.71 -30.40 -31.48
CA THR A 253 -5.59 -31.52 -32.39
C THR A 253 -6.32 -32.69 -31.71
N ILE A 254 -7.57 -32.47 -31.29
CA ILE A 254 -8.63 -33.43 -31.20
C ILE A 254 -8.90 -33.79 -32.66
N ASN A 255 -7.94 -34.61 -33.10
CA ASN A 255 -8.13 -35.76 -33.90
C ASN A 255 -8.28 -35.47 -35.39
N GLN A 256 -7.16 -35.28 -36.09
CA GLN A 256 -7.06 -35.71 -37.50
C GLN A 256 -7.51 -37.18 -37.64
N TYR A 257 -7.29 -38.02 -36.63
CA TYR A 257 -7.81 -39.40 -36.54
C TYR A 257 -9.35 -39.47 -36.51
N LYS A 258 -10.02 -38.74 -35.61
CA LYS A 258 -11.49 -38.60 -35.57
C LYS A 258 -12.02 -37.86 -36.81
N LEU A 259 -11.33 -36.87 -37.40
CA LEU A 259 -11.76 -36.20 -38.64
C LEU A 259 -11.72 -37.15 -39.85
N LEU A 260 -10.71 -38.03 -39.95
CA LEU A 260 -10.65 -39.11 -40.94
C LEU A 260 -11.79 -40.12 -40.74
N HIS A 261 -12.08 -40.52 -39.49
CA HIS A 261 -13.19 -41.42 -39.18
C HIS A 261 -14.57 -40.75 -39.28
N TRP A 262 -14.67 -39.43 -39.13
CA TRP A 262 -15.90 -38.64 -39.21
C TRP A 262 -16.26 -38.28 -40.66
N LYS A 263 -15.26 -38.04 -41.53
CA LYS A 263 -15.45 -37.95 -43.00
C LYS A 263 -16.01 -39.26 -43.59
N ARG A 264 -15.64 -40.42 -43.04
CA ARG A 264 -16.25 -41.72 -43.42
C ARG A 264 -17.71 -41.89 -42.96
N ARG A 265 -18.15 -41.16 -41.92
CA ARG A 265 -19.55 -41.16 -41.44
C ARG A 265 -20.44 -40.09 -42.10
N LYS A 266 -19.85 -39.13 -42.83
CA LYS A 266 -20.53 -38.01 -43.50
C LYS A 266 -21.36 -38.37 -44.75
N LYS A 267 -21.97 -39.56 -44.77
CA LYS A 267 -23.08 -39.88 -45.69
C LYS A 267 -24.46 -39.77 -45.02
N ARG A 268 -24.53 -39.44 -43.72
CA ARG A 268 -25.80 -39.16 -43.04
C ARG A 268 -25.69 -37.89 -42.21
N HIS A 269 -26.67 -37.01 -42.38
CA HIS A 269 -26.82 -35.70 -41.78
C HIS A 269 -26.46 -35.67 -40.29
N SER A 270 -25.70 -34.67 -39.87
CA SER A 270 -25.58 -34.32 -38.45
C SER A 270 -25.39 -32.80 -38.32
N LEU A 271 -26.49 -32.07 -38.43
CA LEU A 271 -26.67 -30.77 -37.78
C LEU A 271 -26.91 -31.05 -36.29
N TYR A 272 -26.30 -30.28 -35.40
CA TYR A 272 -26.50 -30.41 -33.96
C TYR A 272 -27.16 -29.16 -33.40
N GLU A 273 -28.22 -29.36 -32.63
CA GLU A 273 -28.92 -28.30 -31.92
C GLU A 273 -28.14 -27.94 -30.65
N VAL A 274 -27.83 -26.66 -30.47
CA VAL A 274 -27.23 -26.15 -29.24
C VAL A 274 -27.99 -24.89 -28.81
N PRO A 275 -28.46 -24.81 -27.55
CA PRO A 275 -29.10 -23.61 -27.04
C PRO A 275 -28.06 -22.52 -26.76
N TYR A 276 -28.29 -21.31 -27.28
CA TYR A 276 -27.54 -20.11 -26.92
C TYR A 276 -28.32 -19.23 -25.94
N ALA A 277 -27.60 -18.60 -25.02
CA ALA A 277 -28.11 -17.52 -24.17
C ALA A 277 -27.75 -16.16 -24.79
N VAL A 278 -28.72 -15.24 -24.84
CA VAL A 278 -28.56 -13.82 -25.23
C VAL A 278 -28.60 -12.96 -23.97
#